data_AF-A0A368VSM6-F1
#
_entry.id   AF-A0A368VSM6-F1
#
_cell.length_a   1.000
_cell.length_b   1.000
_cell.length_c   1.000
_cell.angle_alpha   90.00
_cell.angle_beta   90.00
_cell.angle_gamma   90.00
#
_symmetry.space_group_name_H-M   'P 1'
#
loop_
_entity.id
_entity.type
_entity.pdbx_description
1 polymer ?
#
loop_
_entity_poly.entity_id
_entity_poly.type
_entity_poly.pdbx_seq_one_letter_code
_entity_poly.pdbx_strand_id
1 'polypeptide(L)'
;MVKKWVYYGLSIVFLLLVAAFVGWEFIPRSGNEVSEQQRNFIETILLWSTVGFGVVLAVILIAGQLTGRGRSGKEKVDVPERATLAAPAPAPGGAAITEPFMTITPIIAPLDYPVTRMEDLQAGISGEAEVKEGLLNWTEVIPGNAQHIGAREEQQDSFSFSALDDPAAVRRYGILAVLADGMGGLAMGREASQLAVQAMLNEYTGKTAEEPVPVALERALHKANEEVYGLAKRHELEWSVGTTLIAAVIQEGRLYWISAGDSRIYLYRGGVLIQLTRDHVYANRLHERVKAGQMTREEAETHPERALLTSYLGIPILDEIDANRAPFTLQAGDWVLLCSDGLYDDLSEQLLEEAVRLPPQHAAEFILEHVISQQRLYQDNATIAILACL
;
A
#
# COMPACT_ATOMS: atom_id res chain seq x y z
N MET A 1 -10.30 -40.35 4.33
CA MET A 1 -11.70 -40.10 4.75
C MET A 1 -11.86 -40.02 6.27
N VAL A 2 -11.18 -40.87 7.07
CA VAL A 2 -11.30 -40.92 8.54
C VAL A 2 -10.81 -39.65 9.28
N LYS A 3 -9.74 -38.98 8.82
CA LYS A 3 -9.20 -37.77 9.50
C LYS A 3 -10.15 -36.57 9.57
N LYS A 4 -11.04 -36.38 8.58
CA LYS A 4 -11.99 -35.26 8.58
C LYS A 4 -13.10 -35.45 9.63
N TRP A 5 -13.61 -36.67 9.78
CA TRP A 5 -14.63 -36.99 10.78
C TRP A 5 -14.13 -36.82 12.22
N VAL A 6 -12.85 -37.09 12.46
CA VAL A 6 -12.21 -36.85 13.76
C VAL A 6 -12.17 -35.35 14.09
N TYR A 7 -11.81 -34.50 13.13
CA TYR A 7 -11.81 -33.04 13.32
C TYR A 7 -13.21 -32.45 13.55
N TYR A 8 -14.21 -32.92 12.81
CA TYR A 8 -15.60 -32.49 13.02
C TYR A 8 -16.14 -32.97 14.37
N GLY A 9 -15.83 -34.21 14.78
CA GLY A 9 -16.18 -34.72 16.10
C GLY A 9 -15.55 -33.90 17.24
N LEU A 10 -14.26 -33.59 17.14
CA LEU A 10 -13.55 -32.76 18.12
C LEU A 10 -14.10 -31.34 18.21
N SER A 11 -14.49 -30.74 17.09
CA SER A 11 -15.05 -29.38 17.04
C SER A 11 -16.44 -29.32 17.70
N ILE A 12 -17.27 -30.35 17.49
CA ILE A 12 -18.59 -30.46 18.14
C ILE A 12 -18.44 -30.66 19.65
N VAL A 13 -17.51 -31.50 20.09
CA VAL A 13 -17.24 -31.72 21.52
C VAL A 13 -16.73 -30.43 22.18
N PHE A 14 -15.86 -29.67 21.51
CA PHE A 14 -15.37 -28.39 22.01
C PHE A 14 -16.50 -27.36 22.17
N LEU A 15 -17.39 -27.23 21.19
CA LEU A 15 -18.56 -26.35 21.24
C LEU A 15 -19.52 -26.72 22.39
N LEU A 16 -19.76 -28.01 22.62
CA LEU A 16 -20.58 -28.48 23.74
C LEU A 16 -19.94 -28.18 25.10
N LEU A 17 -18.61 -28.27 25.21
CA LEU A 17 -17.88 -27.93 26.43
C LEU A 17 -17.92 -26.42 26.73
N VAL A 18 -17.78 -25.57 25.71
CA VAL A 18 -17.90 -24.11 25.86
C VAL A 18 -19.32 -23.73 26.29
N ALA A 19 -20.34 -24.32 25.67
CA ALA A 19 -21.73 -24.08 26.05
C ALA A 19 -22.03 -24.54 27.48
N ALA A 20 -21.51 -25.69 27.90
CA ALA A 20 -21.65 -26.18 29.27
C ALA A 20 -20.89 -25.31 30.29
N PHE A 21 -19.69 -24.81 29.93
CA PHE A 21 -18.89 -23.93 30.79
C PHE A 21 -19.55 -22.56 31.00
N VAL A 22 -20.02 -21.94 29.91
CA VAL A 22 -20.75 -20.67 29.98
C VAL A 22 -22.07 -20.84 30.73
N GLY A 23 -22.78 -21.95 30.51
CA GLY A 23 -23.99 -22.27 31.27
C GLY A 23 -23.72 -22.49 32.77
N TRP A 24 -22.59 -23.09 33.13
CA TRP A 24 -22.22 -23.39 34.52
C TRP A 24 -21.84 -22.15 35.33
N GLU A 25 -21.13 -21.19 34.74
CA GLU A 25 -20.78 -19.90 35.37
C GLU A 25 -22.03 -19.07 35.73
N PHE A 26 -23.14 -19.27 35.03
CA PHE A 26 -24.38 -18.52 35.23
C PHE A 26 -25.39 -19.19 36.17
N ILE A 27 -25.09 -20.38 36.72
CA ILE A 27 -25.93 -21.02 37.74
C ILE A 27 -25.55 -20.45 39.12
N PRO A 28 -26.46 -19.72 39.80
CA PRO A 28 -26.15 -19.12 41.08
C PRO A 28 -25.84 -20.19 42.13
N ARG A 29 -24.63 -20.13 42.70
CA ARG A 29 -24.26 -20.94 43.84
C ARG A 29 -24.88 -20.32 45.10
N SER A 30 -25.98 -20.93 45.53
CA SER A 30 -26.74 -20.73 46.78
C SER A 30 -28.05 -19.91 46.69
N GLY A 31 -29.15 -20.60 47.04
CA GLY A 31 -30.20 -20.16 47.97
C GLY A 31 -31.19 -19.05 47.59
N ASN A 32 -30.87 -18.15 46.68
CA ASN A 32 -31.72 -16.98 46.41
C ASN A 32 -32.49 -17.11 45.10
N GLU A 33 -33.78 -16.77 45.16
CA GLU A 33 -34.72 -16.81 44.03
C GLU A 33 -34.19 -15.99 42.84
N VAL A 34 -34.12 -16.63 41.68
CA VAL A 34 -33.66 -16.03 40.42
C VAL A 34 -34.65 -14.95 40.00
N SER A 35 -34.16 -13.71 39.89
CA SER A 35 -34.96 -12.56 39.45
C SER A 35 -35.52 -12.77 38.04
N GLU A 36 -36.70 -12.21 37.76
CA GLU A 36 -37.38 -12.34 36.47
C GLU A 36 -36.52 -11.82 35.29
N GLN A 37 -35.72 -10.78 35.55
CA GLN A 37 -34.78 -10.22 34.59
C GLN A 37 -33.63 -11.18 34.25
N GLN A 38 -33.17 -12.00 35.21
CA GLN A 38 -32.17 -13.03 34.98
C GLN A 38 -32.75 -14.23 34.22
N ARG A 39 -34.02 -14.60 34.45
CA ARG A 39 -34.69 -15.64 33.65
C ARG A 39 -34.80 -15.23 32.19
N ASN A 40 -35.27 -14.01 31.92
CA ASN A 40 -35.40 -13.50 30.54
C ASN A 40 -34.04 -13.44 29.84
N PHE A 41 -32.96 -13.11 30.55
CA PHE A 41 -31.62 -13.09 29.99
C PHE A 41 -31.12 -14.50 29.64
N ILE A 42 -31.34 -15.48 30.53
CA ILE A 42 -31.00 -16.89 30.28
C ILE A 42 -31.81 -17.46 29.12
N GLU A 43 -33.12 -17.21 29.07
CA GLU A 43 -33.99 -17.64 27.97
C GLU A 43 -33.56 -17.02 26.63
N THR A 44 -33.16 -15.74 26.64
CA THR A 44 -32.65 -15.06 25.44
C THR A 44 -31.37 -15.74 24.96
N ILE A 45 -30.40 -15.97 25.84
CA ILE A 45 -29.14 -16.64 25.45
C ILE A 45 -29.39 -18.05 24.91
N LEU A 46 -30.29 -18.81 25.55
CA LEU A 46 -30.66 -20.15 25.07
C LEU A 46 -31.32 -20.09 23.69
N LEU A 47 -32.21 -19.12 23.45
CA LEU A 47 -32.86 -18.94 22.16
C LEU A 47 -31.84 -18.57 21.06
N TRP A 48 -30.93 -17.63 21.32
CA TRP A 48 -29.88 -17.26 20.36
C TRP A 48 -28.89 -18.41 20.10
N SER A 49 -28.58 -19.23 21.12
CA SER A 49 -27.71 -20.40 20.95
C SER A 49 -28.34 -21.49 20.07
N THR A 50 -29.65 -21.72 20.19
CA THR A 50 -30.37 -22.70 19.35
C THR A 50 -30.53 -22.23 17.91
N VAL A 51 -30.78 -20.93 17.70
CA VAL A 51 -30.82 -20.33 16.35
C VAL A 51 -29.44 -20.38 15.69
N GLY A 52 -28.38 -19.99 16.42
CA GLY A 52 -27.00 -20.06 15.92
C GLY A 52 -26.57 -21.48 15.54
N PHE A 53 -26.95 -22.47 16.36
CA PHE A 53 -26.67 -23.89 16.07
C PHE A 53 -27.42 -24.38 14.82
N GLY A 54 -28.68 -23.96 14.63
CA GLY A 54 -29.47 -24.30 13.44
C GLY A 54 -28.85 -23.76 12.14
N VAL A 55 -28.32 -22.53 12.17
CA VAL A 55 -27.64 -21.91 11.01
C VAL A 55 -26.35 -22.66 10.66
N VAL A 56 -25.52 -22.99 11.65
CA VAL A 56 -24.27 -23.73 11.42
C VAL A 56 -24.55 -25.13 10.85
N LEU A 57 -25.56 -25.84 11.38
CA LEU A 57 -25.94 -27.16 10.87
C LEU A 57 -26.45 -27.08 9.41
N ALA A 58 -27.23 -26.05 9.07
CA ALA A 58 -27.71 -25.83 7.71
C ALA A 58 -26.56 -25.57 6.73
N VAL A 59 -25.57 -24.75 7.10
CA VAL A 59 -24.38 -24.48 6.28
C VAL A 59 -23.57 -25.75 6.03
N ILE A 60 -23.39 -26.60 7.05
CA ILE A 60 -22.66 -27.87 6.92
C ILE A 60 -23.40 -28.85 6.00
N LEU A 61 -24.73 -28.94 6.11
CA LEU A 61 -25.53 -29.81 5.24
C LEU A 61 -25.51 -29.34 3.77
N ILE A 62 -25.59 -28.03 3.54
CA ILE A 62 -25.51 -27.43 2.19
C ILE A 62 -24.12 -27.66 1.59
N ALA A 63 -23.05 -27.43 2.35
CA ALA A 63 -21.68 -27.69 1.90
C ALA A 63 -21.42 -29.19 1.63
N GLY A 64 -22.06 -30.07 2.39
CA GLY A 64 -22.03 -31.53 2.17
C GLY A 64 -22.72 -31.97 0.87
N GLN A 65 -23.79 -31.29 0.45
CA GLN A 65 -24.47 -31.61 -0.81
C GLN A 65 -23.72 -31.08 -2.04
N LEU A 66 -23.06 -29.92 -1.93
CA LEU A 66 -22.26 -29.35 -3.01
C LEU A 66 -21.01 -30.16 -3.34
N THR A 67 -20.50 -30.94 -2.39
CA THR A 67 -19.31 -31.80 -2.57
C THR A 67 -19.63 -33.23 -3.04
N GLY A 68 -20.92 -33.58 -3.19
CA GLY A 68 -21.39 -34.94 -3.49
C GLY A 68 -21.71 -35.25 -4.97
N ARG A 69 -21.69 -34.28 -5.89
CA ARG A 69 -21.96 -34.50 -7.33
C ARG A 69 -20.68 -34.46 -8.15
N GLY A 70 -20.03 -35.62 -8.30
CA GLY A 70 -18.91 -35.75 -9.22
C GLY A 70 -18.11 -37.05 -9.06
N ARG A 71 -18.74 -38.21 -9.29
CA ARG A 71 -18.00 -39.47 -9.54
C ARG A 71 -18.85 -40.53 -10.25
N SER A 72 -18.69 -40.59 -11.56
CA SER A 72 -18.98 -41.73 -12.46
C SER A 72 -18.35 -41.33 -13.80
N GLY A 73 -17.53 -42.08 -14.52
CA GLY A 73 -16.92 -43.40 -14.36
C GLY A 73 -15.76 -43.43 -15.38
N LYS A 74 -14.73 -44.24 -15.13
CA LYS A 74 -13.60 -44.43 -16.05
C LYS A 74 -14.05 -45.27 -17.25
N GLU A 75 -13.75 -44.81 -18.46
CA GLU A 75 -13.59 -45.72 -19.60
C GLU A 75 -12.41 -45.24 -20.45
N LYS A 76 -11.47 -46.17 -20.70
CA LYS A 76 -10.28 -46.00 -21.54
C LYS A 76 -10.69 -46.13 -23.01
N VAL A 77 -10.30 -45.20 -23.88
CA VAL A 77 -10.13 -45.47 -25.32
C VAL A 77 -8.97 -44.63 -25.87
N ASP A 78 -8.27 -45.24 -26.83
CA ASP A 78 -6.98 -44.95 -27.44
C ASP A 78 -6.77 -43.56 -28.06
N VAL A 79 -5.49 -43.19 -28.13
CA VAL A 79 -4.96 -42.06 -28.91
C VAL A 79 -4.86 -42.47 -30.38
N PRO A 80 -5.32 -41.60 -31.30
CA PRO A 80 -4.58 -41.40 -32.54
C PRO A 80 -4.26 -39.93 -32.83
N GLU A 81 -3.24 -39.79 -33.66
CA GLU A 81 -2.49 -38.62 -34.03
C GLU A 81 -3.24 -37.66 -35.00
N ARG A 82 -2.96 -36.36 -34.85
CA ARG A 82 -3.08 -35.22 -35.80
C ARG A 82 -4.36 -35.05 -36.64
N ALA A 83 -5.04 -33.91 -36.41
CA ALA A 83 -5.59 -33.06 -37.47
C ALA A 83 -5.72 -31.59 -37.01
N THR A 84 -4.98 -30.70 -37.66
CA THR A 84 -5.21 -29.25 -37.75
C THR A 84 -6.62 -28.92 -38.22
N LEU A 85 -7.30 -27.93 -37.61
CA LEU A 85 -8.27 -27.03 -38.28
C LEU A 85 -8.76 -25.87 -37.37
N ALA A 86 -8.48 -24.66 -37.85
CA ALA A 86 -9.19 -23.38 -37.81
C ALA A 86 -10.11 -22.95 -36.64
N ALA A 87 -9.94 -21.69 -36.23
CA ALA A 87 -10.79 -20.92 -35.33
C ALA A 87 -12.21 -20.67 -35.91
N PRO A 88 -13.27 -20.61 -35.07
CA PRO A 88 -14.59 -20.18 -35.50
C PRO A 88 -14.80 -18.65 -35.39
N ALA A 89 -15.45 -18.10 -36.41
CA ALA A 89 -15.94 -16.72 -36.50
C ALA A 89 -17.17 -16.47 -35.59
N PRO A 90 -17.52 -15.20 -35.26
CA PRO A 90 -18.49 -14.88 -34.23
C PRO A 90 -19.95 -15.01 -34.70
N ALA A 91 -20.84 -15.38 -33.79
CA ALA A 91 -22.28 -15.48 -34.01
C ALA A 91 -22.98 -14.09 -33.96
N PRO A 92 -24.07 -13.88 -34.70
CA PRO A 92 -24.79 -12.60 -34.73
C PRO A 92 -25.95 -12.52 -33.73
N GLY A 93 -26.15 -11.32 -33.17
CA GLY A 93 -27.46 -10.71 -32.92
C GLY A 93 -28.36 -11.30 -31.82
N GLY A 94 -28.45 -10.60 -30.69
CA GLY A 94 -29.54 -10.70 -29.73
C GLY A 94 -29.83 -9.32 -29.11
N ALA A 95 -31.02 -8.79 -29.36
CA ALA A 95 -31.44 -7.45 -28.96
C ALA A 95 -31.99 -7.38 -27.52
N ALA A 96 -31.61 -6.29 -26.84
CA ALA A 96 -32.33 -5.43 -25.89
C ALA A 96 -33.04 -6.04 -24.65
N ILE A 97 -32.59 -5.60 -23.46
CA ILE A 97 -33.48 -5.11 -22.40
C ILE A 97 -32.80 -3.90 -21.73
N THR A 98 -33.42 -2.73 -21.83
CA THR A 98 -33.01 -1.45 -21.24
C THR A 98 -33.85 -1.15 -20.01
N GLU A 99 -33.20 -0.90 -18.88
CA GLU A 99 -33.75 -0.23 -17.68
C GLU A 99 -32.74 0.86 -17.26
N PRO A 100 -33.17 2.08 -16.88
CA PRO A 100 -32.28 3.22 -16.74
C PRO A 100 -31.66 3.26 -15.34
N PHE A 101 -30.36 2.98 -15.23
CA PHE A 101 -29.62 3.33 -14.02
C PHE A 101 -29.16 4.78 -14.09
N MET A 102 -29.56 5.55 -13.06
CA MET A 102 -29.14 6.93 -12.81
C MET A 102 -27.63 7.07 -12.98
N THR A 103 -27.24 7.93 -13.92
CA THR A 103 -25.86 8.33 -14.16
C THR A 103 -25.42 9.22 -13.00
N ILE A 104 -24.63 8.65 -12.08
CA ILE A 104 -23.79 9.47 -11.20
C ILE A 104 -22.59 9.84 -12.06
N THR A 105 -22.54 11.09 -12.52
CA THR A 105 -21.36 11.65 -13.18
C THR A 105 -20.29 11.86 -12.11
N PRO A 106 -19.16 11.11 -12.09
CA PRO A 106 -18.02 11.56 -11.32
C PRO A 106 -17.53 12.86 -11.96
N ILE A 107 -17.35 13.89 -11.13
CA ILE A 107 -16.64 15.11 -11.54
C ILE A 107 -15.17 14.68 -11.68
N ILE A 108 -14.78 14.25 -12.88
CA ILE A 108 -13.39 14.00 -13.24
C ILE A 108 -12.82 15.34 -13.68
N ALA A 109 -12.01 15.95 -12.81
CA ALA A 109 -11.21 17.10 -13.19
C ALA A 109 -10.18 16.65 -14.25
N PRO A 110 -9.97 17.40 -15.33
CA PRO A 110 -8.89 17.11 -16.27
C PRO A 110 -7.54 17.27 -15.57
N LEU A 111 -6.82 16.16 -15.42
CA LEU A 111 -5.42 16.17 -14.99
C LEU A 111 -4.54 16.62 -16.16
N ASP A 112 -4.44 17.93 -16.35
CA ASP A 112 -3.25 18.49 -16.99
C ASP A 112 -2.18 18.53 -15.90
N TYR A 113 -1.21 17.60 -15.95
CA TYR A 113 -0.01 17.67 -15.13
C TYR A 113 0.95 18.69 -15.76
N PRO A 114 1.13 19.91 -15.20
CA PRO A 114 2.33 20.67 -15.48
C PRO A 114 3.49 19.95 -14.78
N VAL A 115 4.22 19.11 -15.51
CA VAL A 115 5.57 18.73 -15.11
C VAL A 115 6.41 19.98 -15.29
N THR A 116 6.53 20.80 -14.25
CA THR A 116 7.55 21.85 -14.19
C THR A 116 8.89 21.15 -14.37
N ARG A 117 9.60 21.43 -15.48
CA ARG A 117 10.85 20.74 -15.76
C ARG A 117 11.88 21.20 -14.73
N MET A 118 12.68 20.27 -14.23
CA MET A 118 13.79 20.54 -13.30
C MET A 118 14.72 21.66 -13.78
N GLU A 119 14.82 21.84 -15.10
CA GLU A 119 15.60 22.89 -15.78
C GLU A 119 15.05 24.31 -15.51
N ASP A 120 13.73 24.46 -15.36
CA ASP A 120 13.06 25.75 -15.17
C ASP A 120 13.25 26.29 -13.74
N LEU A 121 13.45 25.40 -12.76
CA LEU A 121 13.72 25.76 -11.35
C LEU A 121 15.16 26.23 -11.12
N GLN A 122 16.13 25.76 -11.92
CA GLN A 122 17.49 26.28 -11.88
C GLN A 122 17.61 27.69 -12.47
N ALA A 123 16.72 28.05 -13.41
CA ALA A 123 16.73 29.35 -14.09
C ALA A 123 15.82 30.42 -13.44
N GLY A 124 14.83 30.02 -12.64
CA GLY A 124 13.73 30.89 -12.18
C GLY A 124 14.01 31.82 -10.99
N ILE A 125 15.18 31.80 -10.37
CA ILE A 125 15.51 32.69 -9.24
C ILE A 125 16.83 33.43 -9.55
N SER A 126 16.76 34.33 -10.53
CA SER A 126 17.82 35.30 -10.85
C SER A 126 17.63 36.61 -10.06
N GLY A 127 17.31 36.48 -8.77
CA GLY A 127 17.46 37.57 -7.80
C GLY A 127 18.78 37.38 -7.09
N GLU A 128 19.77 38.21 -7.39
CA GLU A 128 21.06 38.25 -6.71
C GLU A 128 20.87 38.54 -5.20
N ALA A 129 20.68 37.48 -4.42
CA ALA A 129 21.05 37.46 -3.02
C ALA A 129 22.34 36.65 -2.94
N GLU A 130 23.41 37.22 -2.39
CA GLU A 130 24.64 36.49 -2.05
C GLU A 130 24.29 35.34 -1.10
N VAL A 131 24.01 34.17 -1.67
CA VAL A 131 23.96 32.92 -0.91
C VAL A 131 25.39 32.59 -0.54
N LYS A 132 25.76 32.81 0.72
CA LYS A 132 26.96 32.20 1.27
C LYS A 132 26.79 30.69 1.07
N GLU A 133 27.65 30.09 0.26
CA GLU A 133 27.77 28.64 0.07
C GLU A 133 28.15 27.98 1.41
N GLY A 134 27.17 27.80 2.29
CA GLY A 134 27.24 26.88 3.41
C GLY A 134 26.33 25.70 3.07
N LEU A 135 26.89 24.51 2.87
CA LEU A 135 26.05 23.31 2.81
C LEU A 135 25.33 23.16 4.17
N LEU A 136 24.03 22.86 4.13
CA LEU A 136 23.21 22.59 5.31
C LEU A 136 23.92 21.61 6.25
N ASN A 137 23.96 21.94 7.53
CA ASN A 137 24.52 21.05 8.54
C ASN A 137 23.47 19.99 8.89
N TRP A 138 23.86 18.73 9.06
CA TRP A 138 22.90 17.65 9.31
C TRP A 138 22.10 17.82 10.61
N THR A 139 22.61 18.59 11.59
CA THR A 139 21.87 19.00 12.79
C THR A 139 20.64 19.86 12.51
N GLU A 140 20.48 20.32 11.28
CA GLU A 140 19.37 21.14 10.80
C GLU A 140 18.27 20.28 10.15
N VAL A 141 18.44 18.96 10.04
CA VAL A 141 17.40 18.06 9.53
C VAL A 141 16.58 17.48 10.69
N ILE A 142 15.31 17.86 10.77
CA ILE A 142 14.37 17.40 11.79
C ILE A 142 13.32 16.48 11.15
N PRO A 143 13.18 15.24 11.63
CA PRO A 143 12.17 14.31 11.12
C PRO A 143 10.79 14.62 11.71
N GLY A 144 9.76 14.23 10.98
CA GLY A 144 8.39 14.11 11.48
C GLY A 144 7.67 12.99 10.75
N ASN A 145 6.74 12.32 11.41
CA ASN A 145 5.98 11.26 10.75
C ASN A 145 4.59 11.09 11.37
N ALA A 146 3.67 10.59 10.56
CA ALA A 146 2.36 10.18 11.04
C ALA A 146 1.82 9.06 10.16
N GLN A 147 1.02 8.17 10.74
CA GLN A 147 0.42 7.05 10.04
C GLN A 147 -0.98 6.73 10.59
N HIS A 148 -1.92 6.40 9.72
CA HIS A 148 -3.28 5.97 10.07
C HIS A 148 -3.73 4.77 9.21
N ILE A 149 -4.51 3.87 9.79
CA ILE A 149 -5.01 2.66 9.09
C ILE A 149 -6.10 2.97 8.05
N GLY A 150 -6.75 4.11 8.16
CA GLY A 150 -7.88 4.48 7.29
C GLY A 150 -9.10 3.63 7.58
N ALA A 151 -9.78 3.17 6.52
CA ALA A 151 -10.91 2.26 6.57
C ALA A 151 -10.52 0.79 6.35
N ARG A 152 -9.21 0.48 6.29
CA ARG A 152 -8.69 -0.87 6.06
C ARG A 152 -8.72 -1.72 7.34
N GLU A 153 -8.67 -3.04 7.17
CA GLU A 153 -8.60 -4.00 8.28
C GLU A 153 -7.17 -4.15 8.84
N GLU A 154 -6.16 -3.85 8.04
CA GLU A 154 -4.74 -3.97 8.39
C GLU A 154 -3.98 -2.72 7.93
N GLN A 155 -2.95 -2.35 8.71
CA GLN A 155 -1.96 -1.36 8.30
C GLN A 155 -0.88 -2.05 7.46
N GLN A 156 -0.88 -1.78 6.17
CA GLN A 156 0.03 -2.35 5.18
C GLN A 156 1.11 -1.37 4.73
N ASP A 157 1.04 -0.10 5.14
CA ASP A 157 2.14 0.85 5.00
C ASP A 157 3.21 0.62 6.07
N SER A 158 4.46 0.78 5.67
CA SER A 158 5.63 0.80 6.57
C SER A 158 6.53 1.97 6.22
N PHE A 159 7.16 2.58 7.23
CA PHE A 159 8.17 3.61 7.02
C PHE A 159 9.28 3.49 8.08
N SER A 160 10.44 4.08 7.80
CA SER A 160 11.54 4.18 8.77
C SER A 160 12.50 5.31 8.43
N PHE A 161 13.25 5.76 9.44
CA PHE A 161 14.38 6.66 9.29
C PHE A 161 15.67 5.95 9.72
N SER A 162 16.80 6.29 9.11
CA SER A 162 18.10 5.90 9.66
C SER A 162 18.41 6.63 10.97
N ALA A 163 19.45 6.20 11.67
CA ALA A 163 19.88 6.82 12.92
C ALA A 163 20.18 8.31 12.71
N LEU A 164 19.39 9.18 13.36
CA LEU A 164 19.56 10.64 13.35
C LEU A 164 20.43 11.11 14.51
N ASP A 165 20.57 10.28 15.55
CA ASP A 165 21.26 10.56 16.81
C ASP A 165 22.73 10.09 16.82
N ASP A 166 23.19 9.43 15.75
CA ASP A 166 24.59 9.03 15.57
C ASP A 166 25.29 9.90 14.51
N PRO A 167 26.09 10.91 14.92
CA PRO A 167 26.80 11.79 13.99
C PRO A 167 27.79 11.06 13.07
N ALA A 168 28.36 9.94 13.51
CA ALA A 168 29.29 9.18 12.68
C ALA A 168 28.55 8.43 11.58
N ALA A 169 27.37 7.89 11.91
CA ALA A 169 26.50 7.24 10.94
C ALA A 169 25.94 8.24 9.91
N VAL A 170 25.44 9.39 10.38
CA VAL A 170 24.96 10.48 9.52
C VAL A 170 26.04 10.99 8.58
N ARG A 171 27.29 11.15 9.04
CA ARG A 171 28.40 11.52 8.14
C ARG A 171 28.71 10.46 7.09
N ARG A 172 28.56 9.17 7.43
CA ARG A 172 28.90 8.04 6.55
C ARG A 172 27.88 7.83 5.44
N TYR A 173 26.59 7.83 5.79
CA TYR A 173 25.52 7.47 4.86
C TYR A 173 24.40 8.51 4.73
N GLY A 174 24.50 9.66 5.40
CA GLY A 174 23.45 10.68 5.40
C GLY A 174 22.26 10.29 6.28
N ILE A 175 21.15 10.98 6.08
CA ILE A 175 19.86 10.69 6.71
C ILE A 175 18.97 10.06 5.65
N LEU A 176 18.63 8.79 5.83
CA LEU A 176 17.73 8.04 4.98
C LEU A 176 16.32 8.03 5.58
N ALA A 177 15.32 8.34 4.76
CA ALA A 177 13.92 8.04 5.02
C ALA A 177 13.44 7.02 3.97
N VAL A 178 12.66 6.03 4.40
CA VAL A 178 12.07 4.99 3.53
C VAL A 178 10.59 4.86 3.84
N LEU A 179 9.76 4.70 2.81
CA LEU A 179 8.34 4.38 2.91
C LEU A 179 7.99 3.31 1.89
N ALA A 180 7.16 2.36 2.29
CA ALA A 180 6.64 1.29 1.44
C ALA A 180 5.15 1.08 1.73
N ASP A 181 4.36 1.00 0.67
CA ASP A 181 2.93 0.72 0.71
C ASP A 181 2.71 -0.73 0.26
N GLY A 182 2.21 -1.57 1.17
CA GLY A 182 1.94 -2.98 0.89
C GLY A 182 0.67 -3.13 0.07
N MET A 183 0.77 -3.70 -1.14
CA MET A 183 -0.34 -3.69 -2.09
C MET A 183 -1.64 -4.29 -1.55
N GLY A 184 -2.66 -3.45 -1.40
CA GLY A 184 -4.01 -3.85 -0.98
C GLY A 184 -4.67 -4.81 -1.96
N GLY A 185 -5.04 -6.01 -1.49
CA GLY A 185 -5.65 -7.07 -2.31
C GLY A 185 -4.70 -8.22 -2.67
N LEU A 186 -3.42 -8.07 -2.37
CA LEU A 186 -2.45 -9.15 -2.35
C LEU A 186 -2.31 -9.74 -0.95
N ALA A 187 -1.82 -10.97 -0.88
CA ALA A 187 -1.51 -11.60 0.39
C ALA A 187 -0.26 -10.94 1.01
N MET A 188 -0.23 -10.88 2.34
CA MET A 188 0.97 -10.49 3.09
C MET A 188 1.49 -9.07 2.78
N GLY A 189 0.60 -8.11 2.48
CA GLY A 189 0.97 -6.72 2.18
C GLY A 189 1.76 -6.06 3.31
N ARG A 190 1.32 -6.24 4.57
CA ARG A 190 2.05 -5.75 5.75
C ARG A 190 3.44 -6.37 5.87
N GLU A 191 3.57 -7.69 5.71
CA GLU A 191 4.89 -8.35 5.78
C GLU A 191 5.81 -7.90 4.64
N ALA A 192 5.26 -7.69 3.44
CA ALA A 192 6.02 -7.24 2.29
C ALA A 192 6.61 -5.84 2.51
N SER A 193 5.79 -4.87 2.94
CA SER A 193 6.25 -3.49 3.18
C SER A 193 7.25 -3.41 4.34
N GLN A 194 7.00 -4.14 5.44
CA GLN A 194 7.91 -4.22 6.58
C GLN A 194 9.27 -4.78 6.17
N LEU A 195 9.26 -5.88 5.41
CA LEU A 195 10.48 -6.52 4.92
C LEU A 195 11.24 -5.61 3.95
N ALA A 196 10.54 -4.94 3.05
CA ALA A 196 11.15 -4.03 2.09
C ALA A 196 11.85 -2.85 2.77
N VAL A 197 11.17 -2.17 3.70
CA VAL A 197 11.75 -1.07 4.49
C VAL A 197 12.97 -1.54 5.27
N GLN A 198 12.86 -2.69 5.96
CA GLN A 198 13.94 -3.23 6.76
C GLN A 198 15.17 -3.62 5.92
N ALA A 199 14.94 -4.26 4.77
CA ALA A 199 16.00 -4.65 3.84
C ALA A 199 16.69 -3.43 3.22
N MET A 200 15.91 -2.44 2.77
CA MET A 200 16.43 -1.17 2.24
C MET A 200 17.31 -0.46 3.27
N LEU A 201 16.82 -0.31 4.50
CA LEU A 201 17.54 0.35 5.59
C LEU A 201 18.86 -0.38 5.92
N ASN A 202 18.82 -1.70 6.07
CA ASN A 202 20.00 -2.50 6.43
C ASN A 202 21.06 -2.47 5.32
N GLU A 203 20.63 -2.67 4.07
CA GLU A 203 21.55 -2.74 2.93
C GLU A 203 22.18 -1.37 2.62
N TYR A 204 21.40 -0.29 2.75
CA TYR A 204 21.88 1.08 2.54
C TYR A 204 22.83 1.53 3.65
N THR A 205 22.47 1.34 4.92
CA THR A 205 23.33 1.76 6.06
C THR A 205 24.65 0.99 6.12
N GLY A 206 24.72 -0.17 5.46
CA GLY A 206 25.95 -0.93 5.21
C GLY A 206 26.94 -0.25 4.25
N LYS A 207 26.54 0.78 3.48
CA LYS A 207 27.39 1.44 2.47
C LYS A 207 28.72 1.90 3.04
N THR A 208 29.80 1.85 2.27
CA THR A 208 31.07 2.48 2.69
C THR A 208 31.00 3.99 2.51
N ALA A 209 31.96 4.75 3.04
CA ALA A 209 31.97 6.20 2.86
C ALA A 209 32.22 6.59 1.39
N GLU A 210 32.98 5.76 0.67
CA GLU A 210 33.40 5.96 -0.72
C GLU A 210 32.34 5.53 -1.74
N GLU A 211 31.38 4.70 -1.33
CA GLU A 211 30.29 4.26 -2.20
C GLU A 211 29.34 5.45 -2.49
N PRO A 212 29.14 5.82 -3.77
CA PRO A 212 28.22 6.91 -4.12
C PRO A 212 26.78 6.60 -3.70
N VAL A 213 26.06 7.61 -3.20
CA VAL A 213 24.67 7.46 -2.75
C VAL A 213 23.75 6.79 -3.79
N PRO A 214 23.75 7.20 -5.08
CA PRO A 214 22.88 6.56 -6.07
C PRO A 214 23.14 5.07 -6.22
N VAL A 215 24.42 4.65 -6.18
CA VAL A 215 24.82 3.23 -6.30
C VAL A 215 24.36 2.44 -5.08
N ALA A 216 24.53 3.00 -3.87
CA ALA A 216 24.06 2.38 -2.64
C ALA A 216 22.53 2.27 -2.58
N LEU A 217 21.80 3.28 -3.06
CA LEU A 217 20.34 3.27 -3.16
C LEU A 217 19.84 2.19 -4.12
N GLU A 218 20.43 2.09 -5.31
CA GLU A 218 20.07 1.09 -6.32
C GLU A 218 20.35 -0.34 -5.80
N ARG A 219 21.53 -0.57 -5.20
CA ARG A 219 21.86 -1.84 -4.54
C ARG A 219 20.86 -2.20 -3.44
N ALA A 220 20.53 -1.25 -2.58
CA ALA A 220 19.59 -1.45 -1.48
C ALA A 220 18.16 -1.75 -1.97
N LEU A 221 17.69 -1.08 -3.03
CA LEU A 221 16.39 -1.33 -3.64
C LEU A 221 16.32 -2.75 -4.23
N HIS A 222 17.34 -3.16 -4.99
CA HIS A 222 17.38 -4.52 -5.54
C HIS A 222 17.41 -5.57 -4.44
N LYS A 223 18.15 -5.33 -3.36
CA LYS A 223 18.15 -6.23 -2.20
C LYS A 223 16.77 -6.31 -1.53
N ALA A 224 16.08 -5.18 -1.37
CA ALA A 224 14.72 -5.17 -0.85
C ALA A 224 13.76 -5.96 -1.76
N ASN A 225 13.87 -5.82 -3.08
CA ASN A 225 13.10 -6.62 -4.03
C ASN A 225 13.38 -8.13 -3.89
N GLU A 226 14.65 -8.53 -3.78
CA GLU A 226 15.04 -9.93 -3.59
C GLU A 226 14.43 -10.54 -2.33
N GLU A 227 14.42 -9.81 -1.21
CA GLU A 227 13.84 -10.28 0.05
C GLU A 227 12.32 -10.46 -0.04
N VAL A 228 11.61 -9.49 -0.63
CA VAL A 228 10.15 -9.57 -0.82
C VAL A 228 9.79 -10.66 -1.83
N TYR A 229 10.54 -10.80 -2.93
CA TYR A 229 10.33 -11.89 -3.88
C TYR A 229 10.61 -13.27 -3.25
N GLY A 230 11.63 -13.34 -2.39
CA GLY A 230 11.91 -14.51 -1.57
C GLY A 230 10.78 -14.85 -0.59
N LEU A 231 10.13 -13.85 0.00
CA LEU A 231 8.94 -14.03 0.84
C LEU A 231 7.79 -14.64 0.02
N ALA A 232 7.48 -14.08 -1.14
CA ALA A 232 6.44 -14.60 -2.04
C ALA A 232 6.68 -16.07 -2.38
N LYS A 233 7.93 -16.42 -2.77
CA LYS A 233 8.33 -17.79 -3.10
C LYS A 233 8.19 -18.79 -1.95
N ARG A 234 8.62 -18.40 -0.74
CA ARG A 234 8.54 -19.28 0.45
C ARG A 234 7.10 -19.67 0.79
N HIS A 235 6.14 -18.83 0.43
CA HIS A 235 4.73 -19.04 0.68
C HIS A 235 3.94 -19.53 -0.54
N GLU A 236 4.58 -19.79 -1.69
CA GLU A 236 3.93 -20.16 -2.96
C GLU A 236 2.89 -19.10 -3.42
N LEU A 237 3.21 -17.82 -3.22
CA LEU A 237 2.37 -16.66 -3.51
C LEU A 237 3.04 -15.70 -4.49
N GLU A 238 3.83 -16.22 -5.44
CA GLU A 238 4.42 -15.40 -6.49
C GLU A 238 3.36 -14.57 -7.23
N TRP A 239 3.71 -13.33 -7.56
CA TRP A 239 2.80 -12.33 -8.16
C TRP A 239 1.62 -11.92 -7.26
N SER A 240 1.51 -12.48 -6.05
CA SER A 240 0.43 -12.26 -5.10
C SER A 240 0.93 -11.69 -3.76
N VAL A 241 2.16 -11.20 -3.72
CA VAL A 241 2.80 -10.47 -2.61
C VAL A 241 3.64 -9.36 -3.24
N GLY A 242 3.54 -8.16 -2.71
CA GLY A 242 4.43 -7.08 -3.12
C GLY A 242 4.07 -5.75 -2.47
N THR A 243 4.91 -4.75 -2.73
CA THR A 243 4.84 -3.44 -2.09
C THR A 243 5.51 -2.39 -2.96
N THR A 244 5.08 -1.14 -2.86
CA THR A 244 5.87 -0.01 -3.38
C THR A 244 7.12 0.18 -2.52
N LEU A 245 8.08 0.96 -2.98
CA LEU A 245 9.12 1.51 -2.12
C LEU A 245 9.61 2.85 -2.66
N ILE A 246 9.67 3.84 -1.77
CA ILE A 246 10.34 5.11 -1.99
C ILE A 246 11.38 5.34 -0.90
N ALA A 247 12.51 5.93 -1.29
CA ALA A 247 13.55 6.30 -0.35
C ALA A 247 14.19 7.63 -0.72
N ALA A 248 14.46 8.44 0.30
CA ALA A 248 15.13 9.73 0.17
C ALA A 248 16.32 9.79 1.12
N VAL A 249 17.46 10.29 0.62
CA VAL A 249 18.68 10.49 1.40
C VAL A 249 19.08 11.94 1.35
N ILE A 250 19.29 12.53 2.53
CA ILE A 250 19.96 13.83 2.68
C ILE A 250 21.38 13.55 3.16
N GLN A 251 22.37 13.78 2.30
CA GLN A 251 23.78 13.70 2.66
C GLN A 251 24.47 15.00 2.30
N GLU A 252 25.07 15.68 3.28
CA GLU A 252 25.78 16.95 3.08
C GLU A 252 24.91 17.99 2.34
N GLY A 253 23.67 18.21 2.80
CA GLY A 253 22.74 19.16 2.19
C GLY A 253 22.27 18.82 0.76
N ARG A 254 22.53 17.59 0.30
CA ARG A 254 22.14 17.10 -1.03
C ARG A 254 21.10 15.99 -0.90
N LEU A 255 20.02 16.15 -1.65
CA LEU A 255 18.93 15.19 -1.75
C LEU A 255 19.16 14.20 -2.90
N TYR A 256 19.13 12.93 -2.56
CA TYR A 256 19.03 11.81 -3.49
C TYR A 256 17.74 11.04 -3.20
N TRP A 257 17.18 10.40 -4.22
CA TRP A 257 15.99 9.58 -4.05
C TRP A 257 15.91 8.47 -5.09
N ILE A 258 15.14 7.45 -4.75
CA ILE A 258 14.83 6.30 -5.61
C ILE A 258 13.40 5.83 -5.32
N SER A 259 12.69 5.38 -6.34
CA SER A 259 11.30 4.92 -6.23
C SER A 259 10.99 3.73 -7.13
N ALA A 260 10.09 2.88 -6.65
CA ALA A 260 9.43 1.81 -7.37
C ALA A 260 7.97 1.69 -6.87
N GLY A 261 7.00 2.17 -7.66
CA GLY A 261 5.59 2.16 -7.32
C GLY A 261 4.97 3.53 -7.59
N ASP A 262 3.87 3.83 -6.92
CA ASP A 262 3.14 5.09 -7.01
C ASP A 262 3.12 5.90 -5.70
N SER A 263 3.76 5.42 -4.64
CA SER A 263 4.10 6.28 -3.50
C SER A 263 5.03 7.42 -3.96
N ARG A 264 4.90 8.59 -3.35
CA ARG A 264 5.49 9.83 -3.87
C ARG A 264 6.47 10.49 -2.91
N ILE A 265 7.52 11.07 -3.49
CA ILE A 265 8.41 11.99 -2.80
C ILE A 265 8.15 13.40 -3.33
N TYR A 266 7.94 14.34 -2.42
CA TYR A 266 7.77 15.75 -2.71
C TYR A 266 8.88 16.60 -2.08
N LEU A 267 9.21 17.70 -2.75
CA LEU A 267 9.93 18.83 -2.17
C LEU A 267 8.96 20.00 -2.03
N TYR A 268 8.84 20.53 -0.82
CA TYR A 268 8.17 21.80 -0.57
C TYR A 268 9.22 22.88 -0.32
N ARG A 269 9.24 23.91 -1.20
CA ARG A 269 10.19 25.02 -1.14
C ARG A 269 9.48 26.33 -1.43
N GLY A 270 9.58 27.28 -0.51
CA GLY A 270 9.12 28.66 -0.72
C GLY A 270 7.65 28.77 -1.12
N GLY A 271 6.78 27.92 -0.57
CA GLY A 271 5.35 27.89 -0.91
C GLY A 271 4.98 26.91 -2.02
N VAL A 272 5.95 26.37 -2.77
CA VAL A 272 5.69 25.52 -3.94
C VAL A 272 5.88 24.04 -3.59
N LEU A 273 4.89 23.22 -3.95
CA LEU A 273 4.96 21.76 -3.79
C LEU A 273 5.36 21.09 -5.11
N ILE A 274 6.50 20.38 -5.10
CA ILE A 274 7.09 19.78 -6.30
C ILE A 274 7.15 18.26 -6.11
N GLN A 275 6.44 17.51 -6.95
CA GLN A 275 6.59 16.06 -7.02
C GLN A 275 7.94 15.71 -7.66
N LEU A 276 8.76 14.94 -6.95
CA LEU A 276 10.07 14.50 -7.44
C LEU A 276 10.01 13.18 -8.20
N THR A 277 9.18 12.24 -7.73
CA THR A 277 9.03 10.90 -8.29
C THR A 277 8.03 10.87 -9.43
N ARG A 278 8.23 10.00 -10.40
CA ARG A 278 7.22 9.61 -11.39
C ARG A 278 6.53 8.32 -10.95
N ASP A 279 5.21 8.35 -10.84
CA ASP A 279 4.41 7.16 -10.51
C ASP A 279 4.59 6.06 -11.56
N HIS A 280 4.81 4.82 -11.14
CA HIS A 280 4.89 3.66 -12.03
C HIS A 280 3.51 3.04 -12.23
N VAL A 281 2.68 3.71 -13.03
CA VAL A 281 1.31 3.31 -13.35
C VAL A 281 1.10 3.11 -14.85
N TYR A 282 0.19 2.21 -15.21
CA TYR A 282 -0.10 1.87 -16.61
C TYR A 282 -0.63 3.08 -17.41
N ALA A 283 -1.25 4.04 -16.75
CA ALA A 283 -1.65 5.32 -17.33
C ALA A 283 -0.52 6.02 -18.11
N ASN A 284 0.74 5.89 -17.68
CA ASN A 284 1.86 6.48 -18.40
C ASN A 284 2.03 5.86 -19.80
N ARG A 285 1.95 4.52 -19.89
CA ARG A 285 2.03 3.79 -21.15
C ARG A 285 0.85 4.11 -22.07
N LEU A 286 -0.34 4.33 -21.49
CA LEU A 286 -1.51 4.79 -22.24
C LEU A 286 -1.29 6.19 -22.84
N HIS A 287 -0.74 7.13 -22.07
CA HIS A 287 -0.40 8.46 -22.56
C HIS A 287 0.62 8.44 -23.70
N GLU A 288 1.59 7.51 -23.68
CA GLU A 288 2.53 7.32 -24.79
C GLU A 288 1.82 6.82 -26.07
N ARG A 289 0.82 5.95 -25.94
CA ARG A 289 0.01 5.47 -27.07
C ARG A 289 -0.85 6.57 -27.67
N VAL A 290 -1.39 7.47 -26.83
CA VAL A 290 -2.05 8.71 -27.29
C VAL A 290 -1.03 9.60 -28.01
N LYS A 291 0.15 9.78 -27.40
CA LYS A 291 1.41 10.31 -27.98
C LYS A 291 1.59 9.91 -29.45
N ALA A 292 1.55 8.61 -29.67
CA ALA A 292 1.83 7.95 -30.94
C ALA A 292 0.62 7.87 -31.89
N GLY A 293 -0.55 8.42 -31.53
CA GLY A 293 -1.77 8.34 -32.33
C GLY A 293 -2.38 6.93 -32.42
N GLN A 294 -2.02 6.03 -31.51
CA GLN A 294 -2.50 4.64 -31.47
C GLN A 294 -3.78 4.46 -30.65
N MET A 295 -4.18 5.49 -29.93
CA MET A 295 -5.32 5.54 -29.00
C MET A 295 -5.75 6.99 -28.82
N THR A 296 -7.02 7.24 -28.51
CA THR A 296 -7.55 8.57 -28.18
C THR A 296 -7.35 8.93 -26.71
N ARG A 297 -7.36 10.22 -26.37
CA ARG A 297 -7.27 10.69 -24.97
C ARG A 297 -8.39 10.12 -24.10
N GLU A 298 -9.61 10.09 -24.62
CA GLU A 298 -10.79 9.56 -23.92
C GLU A 298 -10.66 8.06 -23.61
N GLU A 299 -10.19 7.26 -24.58
CA GLU A 299 -9.91 5.83 -24.35
C GLU A 299 -8.85 5.61 -23.27
N ALA A 300 -7.80 6.44 -23.20
CA ALA A 300 -6.77 6.35 -22.18
C ALA A 300 -7.29 6.73 -20.79
N GLU A 301 -8.10 7.79 -20.68
CA GLU A 301 -8.63 8.30 -19.41
C GLU A 301 -9.64 7.35 -18.76
N THR A 302 -10.41 6.64 -19.59
CA THR A 302 -11.43 5.67 -19.15
C THR A 302 -10.92 4.23 -19.09
N HIS A 303 -9.64 3.98 -19.38
CA HIS A 303 -9.10 2.63 -19.43
C HIS A 303 -9.17 1.95 -18.05
N PRO A 304 -9.77 0.74 -17.94
CA PRO A 304 -10.01 0.09 -16.64
C PRO A 304 -8.73 -0.21 -15.87
N GLU A 305 -7.63 -0.45 -16.58
CA GLU A 305 -6.33 -0.80 -15.99
C GLU A 305 -5.41 0.40 -15.73
N ARG A 306 -5.88 1.65 -15.94
CA ARG A 306 -4.99 2.83 -15.88
C ARG A 306 -4.25 2.99 -14.55
N ALA A 307 -4.85 2.54 -13.45
CA ALA A 307 -4.30 2.62 -12.11
C ALA A 307 -3.41 1.42 -11.74
N LEU A 308 -3.26 0.41 -12.62
CA LEU A 308 -2.40 -0.73 -12.32
C LEU A 308 -0.93 -0.30 -12.25
N LEU A 309 -0.24 -0.76 -11.21
CA LEU A 309 1.19 -0.55 -11.06
C LEU A 309 1.96 -1.28 -12.16
N THR A 310 2.92 -0.59 -12.76
CA THR A 310 3.89 -1.14 -13.73
C THR A 310 5.19 -1.57 -13.07
N SER A 311 5.46 -1.09 -11.84
CA SER A 311 6.65 -1.43 -11.06
C SER A 311 6.32 -1.49 -9.57
N TYR A 312 6.85 -2.50 -8.89
CA TYR A 312 6.71 -2.73 -7.45
C TYR A 312 7.75 -3.78 -7.00
N LEU A 313 8.01 -3.88 -5.70
CA LEU A 313 8.89 -4.88 -5.12
C LEU A 313 8.17 -6.22 -4.92
N GLY A 314 8.91 -7.32 -5.07
CA GLY A 314 8.37 -8.68 -5.01
C GLY A 314 8.29 -9.37 -6.37
N ILE A 315 9.00 -8.84 -7.38
CA ILE A 315 9.02 -9.38 -8.75
C ILE A 315 10.38 -9.98 -9.10
N PRO A 316 10.43 -10.95 -10.05
CA PRO A 316 11.69 -11.60 -10.41
C PRO A 316 12.75 -10.64 -10.96
N ILE A 317 12.32 -9.60 -11.67
CA ILE A 317 13.18 -8.61 -12.31
C ILE A 317 12.53 -7.24 -12.10
N LEU A 318 13.25 -6.33 -11.44
CA LEU A 318 12.84 -4.94 -11.18
C LEU A 318 13.62 -4.01 -12.12
N ASP A 319 13.02 -3.67 -13.26
CA ASP A 319 13.67 -2.86 -14.31
C ASP A 319 13.17 -1.40 -14.36
N GLU A 320 11.92 -1.16 -13.97
CA GLU A 320 11.30 0.17 -14.02
C GLU A 320 11.50 0.88 -12.68
N ILE A 321 12.63 1.57 -12.57
CA ILE A 321 13.05 2.34 -11.39
C ILE A 321 13.17 3.82 -11.78
N ASP A 322 12.71 4.70 -10.90
CA ASP A 322 12.89 6.14 -11.05
C ASP A 322 13.82 6.66 -9.94
N ALA A 323 14.78 7.49 -10.30
CA ALA A 323 15.83 7.97 -9.40
C ALA A 323 16.57 9.18 -9.97
N ASN A 324 17.01 10.10 -9.11
CA ASN A 324 17.92 11.15 -9.54
C ASN A 324 19.39 10.67 -9.54
N ARG A 325 20.05 10.77 -10.69
CA ARG A 325 21.51 10.49 -10.79
C ARG A 325 22.37 11.61 -10.23
N ALA A 326 21.88 12.84 -10.33
CA ALA A 326 22.54 14.03 -9.78
C ALA A 326 21.75 14.54 -8.57
N PRO A 327 22.44 14.92 -7.48
CA PRO A 327 21.76 15.42 -6.28
C PRO A 327 21.02 16.72 -6.54
N PHE A 328 19.91 16.89 -5.85
CA PHE A 328 19.27 18.20 -5.70
C PHE A 328 19.83 18.91 -4.47
N THR A 329 20.20 20.19 -4.60
CA THR A 329 20.76 20.95 -3.45
C THR A 329 19.64 21.52 -2.61
N LEU A 330 19.61 21.14 -1.33
CA LEU A 330 18.62 21.62 -0.37
C LEU A 330 19.05 22.98 0.21
N GLN A 331 18.05 23.74 0.64
CA GLN A 331 18.15 25.05 1.28
C GLN A 331 17.47 25.01 2.65
N ALA A 332 17.87 25.92 3.54
CA ALA A 332 17.16 26.10 4.79
C ALA A 332 15.71 26.50 4.51
N GLY A 333 14.78 25.87 5.21
CA GLY A 333 13.34 25.96 4.99
C GLY A 333 12.77 24.88 4.05
N ASP A 334 13.58 24.03 3.41
CA ASP A 334 13.09 22.96 2.55
C ASP A 334 12.49 21.80 3.35
N TRP A 335 11.40 21.24 2.84
CA TRP A 335 10.79 20.03 3.40
C TRP A 335 10.75 18.94 2.34
N VAL A 336 11.28 17.76 2.67
CA VAL A 336 11.16 16.55 1.84
C VAL A 336 10.07 15.68 2.46
N LEU A 337 9.02 15.37 1.70
CA LEU A 337 7.86 14.60 2.17
C LEU A 337 7.77 13.28 1.39
N LEU A 338 7.66 12.16 2.09
CA LEU A 338 7.42 10.82 1.54
C LEU A 338 6.00 10.41 1.92
N CYS A 339 5.18 10.02 0.95
CA CYS A 339 3.75 9.76 1.16
C CYS A 339 3.27 8.50 0.42
N SER A 340 2.39 7.71 1.05
CA SER A 340 1.59 6.68 0.39
C SER A 340 0.37 7.28 -0.35
N ASP A 341 -0.35 6.45 -1.09
CA ASP A 341 -1.50 6.86 -1.92
C ASP A 341 -2.72 7.33 -1.12
N GLY A 342 -2.91 6.79 0.09
CA GLY A 342 -3.95 7.24 0.99
C GLY A 342 -3.80 8.68 1.48
N LEU A 343 -2.71 9.36 1.14
CA LEU A 343 -2.42 10.72 1.63
C LEU A 343 -2.21 11.74 0.50
N TYR A 344 -1.50 11.40 -0.57
CA TYR A 344 -0.99 12.42 -1.49
C TYR A 344 -2.05 13.18 -2.29
N ASP A 345 -3.26 12.63 -2.46
CA ASP A 345 -4.34 13.31 -3.20
C ASP A 345 -4.88 14.55 -2.47
N ASP A 346 -4.64 14.66 -1.16
CA ASP A 346 -5.05 15.79 -0.33
C ASP A 346 -3.90 16.76 -0.02
N LEU A 347 -2.66 16.44 -0.45
CA LEU A 347 -1.52 17.33 -0.27
C LEU A 347 -1.63 18.52 -1.21
N SER A 348 -1.92 19.68 -0.63
CA SER A 348 -2.00 20.96 -1.32
C SER A 348 -0.98 21.94 -0.75
N GLU A 349 -0.57 22.92 -1.56
CA GLU A 349 0.30 24.01 -1.11
C GLU A 349 -0.30 24.76 0.08
N GLN A 350 -1.63 24.95 0.08
CA GLN A 350 -2.36 25.60 1.16
C GLN A 350 -2.27 24.82 2.47
N LEU A 351 -2.43 23.49 2.42
CA LEU A 351 -2.28 22.64 3.60
C LEU A 351 -0.84 22.73 4.14
N LEU A 352 0.15 22.73 3.26
CA LEU A 352 1.55 22.80 3.65
C LEU A 352 1.94 24.18 4.20
N GLU A 353 1.38 25.28 3.69
CA GLU A 353 1.60 26.64 4.23
C GLU A 353 1.19 26.76 5.71
N GLU A 354 0.19 25.99 6.14
CA GLU A 354 -0.22 25.89 7.54
C GLU A 354 0.68 24.91 8.31
N ALA A 355 0.93 23.73 7.74
CA ALA A 355 1.70 22.67 8.38
C ALA A 355 3.14 23.10 8.73
N VAL A 356 3.83 23.82 7.84
CA VAL A 356 5.23 24.24 8.07
C VAL A 356 5.41 25.25 9.21
N ARG A 357 4.32 25.80 9.76
CA ARG A 357 4.35 26.67 10.95
C ARG A 357 4.46 25.87 12.25
N LEU A 358 4.27 24.55 12.18
CA LEU A 358 4.36 23.62 13.30
C LEU A 358 5.72 22.90 13.28
N PRO A 359 6.20 22.40 14.43
CA PRO A 359 7.33 21.48 14.45
C PRO A 359 7.06 20.26 13.54
N PRO A 360 8.06 19.71 12.83
CA PRO A 360 7.85 18.68 11.79
C PRO A 360 6.99 17.48 12.22
N GLN A 361 7.13 17.03 13.47
CA GLN A 361 6.28 15.96 14.02
C GLN A 361 4.80 16.36 14.08
N HIS A 362 4.48 17.52 14.66
CA HIS A 362 3.11 18.03 14.71
C HIS A 362 2.57 18.41 13.33
N ALA A 363 3.44 18.82 12.41
CA ALA A 363 3.06 19.08 11.02
C ALA A 363 2.62 17.78 10.31
N ALA A 364 3.34 16.68 10.51
CA ALA A 364 2.96 15.37 9.98
C ALA A 364 1.61 14.90 10.56
N GLU A 365 1.40 15.06 11.86
CA GLU A 365 0.13 14.75 12.54
C GLU A 365 -1.01 15.61 12.00
N PHE A 366 -0.79 16.93 11.88
CA PHE A 366 -1.78 17.86 11.34
C PHE A 366 -2.19 17.53 9.90
N ILE A 367 -1.24 17.21 9.02
CA ILE A 367 -1.51 16.79 7.64
C ILE A 367 -2.36 15.52 7.64
N LEU A 368 -1.98 14.51 8.44
CA LEU A 368 -2.72 13.26 8.51
C LEU A 368 -4.14 13.46 9.06
N GLU A 369 -4.30 14.24 10.13
CA GLU A 369 -5.60 14.59 10.70
C GLU A 369 -6.49 15.29 9.67
N HIS A 370 -5.93 16.20 8.87
CA HIS A 370 -6.65 16.85 7.78
C HIS A 370 -7.23 15.82 6.80
N VAL A 371 -6.41 14.87 6.33
CA VAL A 371 -6.85 13.80 5.41
C VAL A 371 -7.94 12.95 6.03
N ILE A 372 -7.74 12.46 7.25
CA ILE A 372 -8.70 11.58 7.93
C ILE A 372 -10.02 12.31 8.25
N SER A 373 -9.97 13.62 8.51
CA SER A 373 -11.16 14.43 8.78
C SER A 373 -12.13 14.53 7.59
N GLN A 374 -11.69 14.22 6.37
CA GLN A 374 -12.54 14.18 5.18
C GLN A 374 -13.52 12.98 5.18
N GLN A 375 -13.36 12.01 6.08
CA GLN A 375 -14.26 10.88 6.29
C GLN A 375 -14.61 10.10 5.00
N ARG A 376 -13.61 9.88 4.14
CA ARG A 376 -13.77 9.12 2.90
C ARG A 376 -14.19 7.69 3.20
N LEU A 377 -15.21 7.19 2.49
CA LEU A 377 -15.80 5.87 2.72
C LEU A 377 -14.79 4.72 2.57
N TYR A 378 -13.82 4.88 1.67
CA TYR A 378 -12.79 3.88 1.36
C TYR A 378 -11.39 4.47 1.54
N GLN A 379 -11.17 5.18 2.66
CA GLN A 379 -9.87 5.74 2.99
C GLN A 379 -8.81 4.62 3.09
N ASP A 380 -7.72 4.76 2.34
CA ASP A 380 -6.61 3.81 2.41
C ASP A 380 -5.75 3.99 3.66
N ASN A 381 -4.81 3.08 3.86
CA ASN A 381 -3.65 3.32 4.70
C ASN A 381 -3.01 4.65 4.28
N ALA A 382 -2.78 5.53 5.26
CA ALA A 382 -2.25 6.86 5.00
C ALA A 382 -1.00 7.07 5.85
N THR A 383 0.13 7.29 5.19
CA THR A 383 1.43 7.43 5.83
C THR A 383 2.17 8.62 5.25
N ILE A 384 2.75 9.44 6.13
CA ILE A 384 3.66 10.53 5.77
C ILE A 384 4.92 10.48 6.63
N ALA A 385 6.07 10.65 5.98
CA ALA A 385 7.35 10.88 6.61
C ALA A 385 7.97 12.17 6.05
N ILE A 386 8.52 13.00 6.93
CA ILE A 386 9.02 14.35 6.65
C ILE A 386 10.47 14.42 7.08
N LEU A 387 11.31 15.02 6.24
CA LEU A 387 12.64 15.53 6.59
C LEU A 387 12.65 17.04 6.35
N ALA A 388 12.54 17.83 7.42
CA ALA A 388 12.57 19.29 7.35
C ALA A 388 13.99 19.82 7.57
N CYS A 389 14.50 20.63 6.66
CA CYS A 389 15.80 21.29 6.75
C CYS A 389 15.59 22.70 7.32
N LEU A 390 15.86 22.93 8.61
CA LEU A 390 15.49 24.15 9.34
C LEU A 390 16.67 25.03 9.75
#